data_AF-A0A7V8Y2C2-F1
#
_entry.id   AF-A0A7V8Y2C2-F1
#
_cell.length_a   1.000
_cell.length_b   1.000
_cell.length_c   1.000
_cell.angle_alpha   90.00
_cell.angle_beta   90.00
_cell.angle_gamma   90.00
#
_symmetry.space_group_name_H-M   'P 1'
#
loop_
_entity.id
_entity.type
_entity.pdbx_description
1 polymer ?
#
loop_
_entity_poly.entity_id
_entity_poly.type
_entity_poly.pdbx_seq_one_letter_code
_entity_poly.pdbx_strand_id
1 'polypeptide(L)'
;MRRPLADLLADAAGLVTLGIGTALTVAPTRAGGVLGLPPSPAAARVIGGIDLGLGAGLLAGRPRWPWMAARAAFNVVLGARYLGEARRPGGNSRAMGGAVGMAALTVLDGVGAVALWRRAARA
;
A
#
# COMPACT_ATOMS: atom_id res chain seq x y z
N MET A 1 -7.02 -6.06 -27.76
CA MET A 1 -5.79 -5.33 -27.39
C MET A 1 -5.37 -5.76 -25.99
N ARG A 2 -4.14 -6.26 -25.79
CA ARG A 2 -3.64 -6.64 -24.45
C ARG A 2 -3.37 -5.35 -23.65
N ARG A 3 -3.92 -5.22 -22.44
CA ARG A 3 -3.59 -4.10 -21.54
C ARG A 3 -2.10 -4.18 -21.18
N PRO A 4 -1.36 -3.07 -21.18
CA PRO A 4 -0.01 -3.02 -20.67
C PRO A 4 0.05 -3.53 -19.22
N LEU A 5 1.10 -4.27 -18.89
CA LEU A 5 1.29 -4.85 -17.56
C LEU A 5 1.17 -3.79 -16.45
N ALA A 6 1.70 -2.58 -16.66
CA ALA A 6 1.62 -1.48 -15.70
C ALA A 6 0.17 -1.04 -15.37
N ASP A 7 -0.74 -1.11 -16.35
CA ASP A 7 -2.15 -0.75 -16.12
C ASP A 7 -2.85 -1.85 -15.32
N LEU A 8 -2.56 -3.12 -15.61
CA LEU A 8 -3.08 -4.27 -14.85
C LEU A 8 -2.58 -4.25 -13.41
N LEU A 9 -1.30 -3.96 -13.21
CA LEU A 9 -0.72 -3.82 -11.88
C LEU A 9 -1.34 -2.64 -11.12
N ALA A 10 -1.61 -1.52 -11.80
CA ALA A 10 -2.30 -0.38 -11.18
C ALA A 10 -3.74 -0.71 -10.78
N ASP A 11 -4.50 -1.41 -11.64
CA ASP A 11 -5.86 -1.84 -11.32
C ASP A 11 -5.86 -2.80 -10.13
N ALA A 12 -4.99 -3.81 -10.15
CA ALA A 12 -4.86 -4.78 -9.07
C ALA A 12 -4.43 -4.13 -7.75
N ALA A 13 -3.40 -3.28 -7.78
CA ALA A 13 -2.95 -2.54 -6.61
C ALA A 13 -4.07 -1.64 -6.06
N GLY A 14 -4.82 -0.95 -6.93
CA GLY A 14 -5.94 -0.11 -6.52
C GLY A 14 -7.04 -0.91 -5.80
N LEU A 15 -7.45 -2.05 -6.36
CA LEU A 15 -8.47 -2.93 -5.77
C LEU A 15 -8.03 -3.53 -4.44
N VAL A 16 -6.81 -4.09 -4.37
CA VAL A 16 -6.28 -4.68 -3.14
C VAL A 16 -6.22 -3.63 -2.03
N THR A 17 -5.82 -2.41 -2.37
CA THR A 17 -5.64 -1.32 -1.41
C THR A 17 -6.97 -0.78 -0.92
N LEU A 18 -7.97 -0.65 -1.80
CA LEU A 18 -9.33 -0.35 -1.35
C LEU A 18 -9.87 -1.43 -0.40
N GLY A 19 -9.64 -2.70 -0.71
CA GLY A 19 -10.06 -3.81 0.14
C GLY A 19 -9.42 -3.77 1.52
N ILE A 20 -8.09 -3.63 1.58
CA ILE A 20 -7.32 -3.51 2.83
C ILE A 20 -7.76 -2.25 3.59
N GLY A 21 -7.89 -1.12 2.91
CA GLY A 21 -8.28 0.15 3.52
C GLY A 21 -9.68 0.11 4.12
N THR A 22 -10.62 -0.56 3.44
CA THR A 22 -11.97 -0.82 3.95
C THR A 22 -11.91 -1.69 5.20
N ALA A 23 -11.16 -2.79 5.16
CA ALA A 23 -11.03 -3.70 6.30
C ALA A 23 -10.41 -3.02 7.53
N LEU A 24 -9.38 -2.20 7.34
CA LEU A 24 -8.73 -1.43 8.41
C LEU A 24 -9.60 -0.30 8.96
N THR A 25 -10.44 0.31 8.13
CA THR A 25 -11.39 1.35 8.57
C THR A 25 -12.54 0.76 9.38
N VAL A 26 -13.15 -0.33 8.89
CA VAL A 26 -14.35 -0.94 9.46
C VAL A 26 -14.03 -1.86 10.65
N ALA A 27 -12.96 -2.65 10.54
CA ALA A 27 -12.59 -3.65 11.53
C ALA A 27 -11.11 -3.52 11.97
N PRO A 28 -10.68 -2.34 12.47
CA PRO A 28 -9.27 -1.99 12.68
C PRO A 28 -8.51 -2.97 13.55
N THR A 29 -9.11 -3.47 14.63
CA THR A 29 -8.45 -4.41 15.55
C THR A 29 -8.23 -5.78 14.92
N ARG A 30 -9.24 -6.31 14.21
CA ARG A 30 -9.13 -7.61 13.54
C ARG A 30 -8.21 -7.54 12.33
N ALA A 31 -8.43 -6.57 11.44
CA ALA A 31 -7.62 -6.39 10.24
C ALA A 31 -6.16 -6.07 10.58
N GLY A 32 -5.92 -5.17 11.53
CA GLY A 32 -4.58 -4.85 12.02
C GLY A 32 -3.86 -6.06 12.61
N GLY A 33 -4.58 -6.88 13.40
CA GLY A 33 -4.02 -8.12 13.96
C GLY A 33 -3.63 -9.15 12.90
N VAL A 34 -4.47 -9.34 11.87
CA VAL A 34 -4.18 -10.25 10.74
C VAL A 34 -2.96 -9.76 9.96
N LEU A 35 -2.87 -8.46 9.71
CA LEU A 35 -1.74 -7.85 9.00
C LEU A 35 -0.47 -7.78 9.86
N GLY A 36 -0.57 -8.05 11.16
CA GLY A 36 0.56 -7.97 12.09
C GLY A 36 0.98 -6.54 12.42
N LEU A 37 0.08 -5.57 12.24
CA LEU A 37 0.29 -4.19 12.65
C LEU A 37 0.33 -4.09 14.18
N PRO A 38 1.04 -3.08 14.74
CA PRO A 38 1.00 -2.80 16.17
C PRO A 38 -0.44 -2.58 16.65
N PRO A 39 -0.79 -2.98 17.89
CA PRO A 39 -2.15 -2.90 18.42
C PRO A 39 -2.55 -1.44 18.68
N SER A 40 -3.03 -0.75 17.64
CA SER A 40 -3.54 0.61 17.71
C SER A 40 -4.72 0.78 16.74
N PRO A 41 -5.97 0.70 17.23
CA PRO A 41 -7.14 0.86 16.37
C PRO A 41 -7.21 2.22 15.68
N ALA A 42 -6.73 3.27 16.34
CA ALA A 42 -6.66 4.61 15.76
C ALA A 42 -5.67 4.67 14.58
N ALA A 43 -4.45 4.12 14.75
CA ALA A 43 -3.47 4.07 13.68
C ALA A 43 -3.98 3.20 12.51
N ALA A 44 -4.62 2.06 12.80
CA ALA A 44 -5.21 1.19 11.79
C ALA A 44 -6.27 1.92 10.96
N ARG A 45 -7.17 2.70 11.58
CA ARG A 45 -8.16 3.51 10.84
C ARG A 45 -7.52 4.60 9.98
N VAL A 46 -6.47 5.26 10.47
CA VAL A 46 -5.73 6.26 9.68
C VAL A 46 -5.09 5.61 8.46
N ILE A 47 -4.43 4.46 8.63
CA ILE A 47 -3.88 3.68 7.51
C ILE A 47 -5.00 3.31 6.54
N GLY A 48 -6.12 2.83 7.07
CA GLY A 48 -7.29 2.48 6.26
C GLY A 48 -7.83 3.65 5.43
N GLY A 49 -7.94 4.84 6.02
CA GLY A 49 -8.36 6.05 5.31
C GLY A 49 -7.39 6.47 4.20
N ILE A 50 -6.08 6.37 4.45
CA ILE A 50 -5.04 6.64 3.44
C ILE A 50 -5.15 5.64 2.29
N ASP A 51 -5.28 4.34 2.60
CA ASP A 51 -5.44 3.28 1.61
C ASP A 51 -6.69 3.47 0.75
N LEU A 52 -7.81 3.90 1.35
CA LEU A 52 -9.02 4.23 0.61
C LEU A 52 -8.79 5.37 -0.40
N GLY A 53 -8.13 6.45 0.04
CA GLY A 53 -7.78 7.57 -0.84
C GLY A 53 -6.83 7.16 -1.97
N LEU A 54 -5.76 6.43 -1.65
CA LEU A 54 -4.77 5.95 -2.62
C LEU A 54 -5.39 4.95 -3.62
N GLY A 55 -6.19 4.01 -3.14
CA GLY A 55 -6.87 3.02 -3.96
C GLY A 55 -7.87 3.65 -4.92
N ALA A 56 -8.71 4.57 -4.42
CA ALA A 56 -9.67 5.29 -5.27
C ALA A 56 -8.94 6.16 -6.31
N GLY A 57 -7.91 6.90 -5.88
CA GLY A 57 -7.07 7.71 -6.77
C GLY A 57 -6.37 6.88 -7.84
N LEU A 58 -5.89 5.68 -7.53
CA LEU A 58 -5.25 4.81 -8.51
C LEU A 58 -6.25 4.24 -9.53
N LEU A 59 -7.47 3.90 -9.09
CA LEU A 59 -8.50 3.34 -9.98
C LEU A 59 -9.11 4.41 -10.89
N ALA A 60 -9.51 5.55 -10.33
CA ALA A 60 -10.25 6.59 -11.02
C ALA A 60 -9.39 7.76 -11.52
N GLY A 61 -8.30 8.08 -10.82
CA GLY A 61 -7.47 9.24 -11.09
C GLY A 61 -6.61 9.09 -12.35
N ARG A 62 -6.51 10.19 -13.11
CA ARG A 62 -5.62 10.33 -14.27
C ARG A 62 -4.82 11.64 -14.15
N PRO A 63 -3.51 11.64 -14.43
CA PRO A 63 -2.68 10.46 -14.71
C PRO A 63 -2.53 9.55 -13.48
N ARG A 64 -2.29 8.25 -13.68
CA ARG A 64 -2.20 7.26 -12.59
C ARG A 64 -0.87 7.25 -11.84
N TRP A 65 0.19 7.76 -12.46
CA TRP A 65 1.55 7.67 -11.90
C TRP A 65 1.72 8.37 -10.54
N PRO A 66 1.09 9.52 -10.23
CA PRO A 66 1.27 10.17 -8.92
C PRO A 66 0.68 9.32 -7.78
N TRP A 67 -0.45 8.67 -8.02
CA TRP A 67 -1.09 7.78 -7.05
C TRP A 67 -0.23 6.56 -6.75
N MET A 68 0.39 5.98 -7.79
CA MET A 68 1.33 4.88 -7.61
C MET A 68 2.58 5.31 -6.84
N ALA A 69 3.13 6.49 -7.13
CA ALA A 69 4.27 7.04 -6.39
C ALA A 69 3.93 7.32 -4.92
N ALA A 70 2.74 7.86 -4.64
CA ALA A 70 2.26 8.10 -3.29
C ALA A 70 2.11 6.79 -2.50
N ARG A 71 1.65 5.70 -3.14
CA ARG A 71 1.65 4.36 -2.54
C ARG A 71 3.05 3.85 -2.21
N ALA A 72 3.99 4.00 -3.14
CA ALA A 72 5.38 3.62 -2.88
C ALA A 72 5.93 4.35 -1.63
N ALA A 73 5.70 5.65 -1.53
CA ALA A 73 6.09 6.43 -0.36
C ALA A 73 5.38 5.96 0.93
N PHE A 74 4.09 5.68 0.87
CA PHE A 74 3.34 5.19 2.02
C PHE A 74 3.78 3.79 2.46
N ASN A 75 4.13 2.92 1.53
CA ASN A 75 4.68 1.59 1.83
C ASN A 75 5.99 1.69 2.61
N VAL A 76 6.85 2.69 2.35
CA VAL A 76 8.06 2.94 3.15
C VAL A 76 7.70 3.23 4.61
N VAL A 77 6.69 4.09 4.84
CA VAL A 77 6.22 4.42 6.19
C VAL A 77 5.71 3.18 6.91
N LEU A 78 4.88 2.37 6.24
CA LEU A 78 4.37 1.12 6.82
C LEU A 78 5.48 0.09 7.05
N GLY A 79 6.43 -0.02 6.14
CA GLY A 79 7.61 -0.89 6.29
C GLY A 79 8.46 -0.50 7.51
N ALA A 80 8.67 0.80 7.74
CA ALA A 80 9.34 1.28 8.93
C ALA A 80 8.58 0.95 10.23
N ARG A 81 7.24 1.04 10.21
CA ARG A 81 6.38 0.65 11.35
C ARG A 81 6.49 -0.84 11.66
N TYR A 82 6.42 -1.68 10.63
CA TYR A 82 6.62 -3.12 10.76
C TYR A 82 8.02 -3.47 11.27
N LEU A 83 9.06 -2.81 10.75
CA LEU A 83 10.43 -3.04 11.20
C LEU A 83 10.63 -2.62 12.66
N GLY A 84 10.02 -1.50 13.07
CA GLY A 84 10.02 -1.06 14.47
C GLY A 84 9.35 -2.08 15.39
N GLU A 85 8.20 -2.61 14.99
CA GLU A 85 7.50 -3.66 15.75
C GLU A 85 8.33 -4.96 15.82
N ALA A 86 8.96 -5.37 14.71
CA ALA A 86 9.79 -6.57 14.66
C ALA A 86 11.04 -6.48 15.56
N ARG A 87 11.55 -5.27 15.79
CA ARG A 87 12.74 -5.02 16.63
C ARG A 87 12.40 -4.75 18.09
N ARG A 88 11.12 -4.58 18.44
CA ARG A 88 10.69 -4.30 19.81
C ARG A 88 10.77 -5.56 20.68
N PRO A 89 11.25 -5.48 21.94
CA PRO A 89 11.11 -6.58 22.88
C PRO A 89 9.64 -6.97 23.07
N GLY A 90 9.31 -8.25 22.89
CA GLY A 90 7.91 -8.73 22.92
C GLY A 90 7.07 -8.28 21.71
N GLY A 91 7.71 -7.81 20.63
CA GLY A 91 7.05 -7.44 19.39
C GLY A 91 6.50 -8.62 18.60
N ASN A 92 5.64 -8.33 17.63
CA ASN A 92 5.03 -9.36 16.79
C ASN A 92 6.05 -10.02 15.85
N SER A 93 6.26 -11.33 15.97
CA SER A 93 7.18 -12.10 15.13
C SER A 93 6.85 -12.07 13.63
N ARG A 94 5.58 -11.78 13.27
CA ARG A 94 5.15 -11.62 11.87
C ARG A 94 5.52 -10.27 11.27
N ALA A 95 5.88 -9.29 12.10
CA ALA A 95 6.13 -7.93 11.64
C ALA A 95 7.33 -7.84 10.67
N MET A 96 8.32 -8.73 10.78
CA MET A 96 9.41 -8.80 9.80
C MET A 96 8.90 -9.15 8.40
N GLY A 97 7.96 -10.08 8.30
CA GLY A 97 7.30 -10.42 7.03
C GLY A 97 6.56 -9.23 6.44
N GLY A 98 5.86 -8.45 7.28
CA GLY A 98 5.26 -7.18 6.89
C GLY A 98 6.27 -6.19 6.34
N ALA A 99 7.41 -6.00 7.02
CA ALA A 99 8.46 -5.08 6.58
C ALA A 99 9.04 -5.47 5.21
N VAL A 100 9.35 -6.75 5.01
CA VAL A 100 9.83 -7.29 3.72
C VAL A 100 8.77 -7.12 2.63
N GLY A 101 7.50 -7.41 2.94
CA GLY A 101 6.39 -7.23 2.03
C GLY A 101 6.25 -5.77 1.57
N MET A 102 6.32 -4.82 2.50
CA MET A 102 6.25 -3.39 2.15
C MET A 102 7.44 -2.92 1.34
N ALA A 103 8.65 -3.44 1.60
CA ALA A 103 9.82 -3.15 0.77
C ALA A 103 9.63 -3.63 -0.68
N ALA A 104 9.13 -4.86 -0.86
CA ALA A 104 8.83 -5.40 -2.19
C ALA A 104 7.76 -4.58 -2.91
N LEU A 105 6.66 -4.24 -2.22
CA LEU A 105 5.59 -3.39 -2.78
C LEU A 105 6.08 -1.99 -3.13
N THR A 106 6.98 -1.40 -2.33
CA THR A 106 7.60 -0.09 -2.62
C THR A 106 8.34 -0.13 -3.95
N VAL A 107 9.13 -1.17 -4.20
CA VAL A 107 9.88 -1.33 -5.46
C VAL A 107 8.91 -1.51 -6.63
N LEU A 108 7.90 -2.38 -6.49
CA LEU A 108 6.91 -2.62 -7.53
C LEU A 108 6.11 -1.36 -7.88
N ASP A 109 5.62 -0.64 -6.88
CA ASP A 109 4.87 0.60 -7.06
C ASP A 109 5.78 1.70 -7.66
N GLY A 110 7.05 1.79 -7.24
CA GLY A 110 8.02 2.72 -7.81
C GLY A 110 8.30 2.46 -9.30
N VAL A 111 8.56 1.20 -9.67
CA VAL A 111 8.74 0.79 -11.07
C VAL A 111 7.47 1.06 -11.89
N GLY A 112 6.29 0.74 -11.34
CA GLY A 112 4.99 1.01 -11.95
C GLY A 112 4.75 2.51 -12.17
N ALA A 113 5.09 3.34 -11.19
CA ALA A 113 4.97 4.80 -11.28
C ALA A 113 5.84 5.37 -12.40
N VAL A 114 7.11 4.96 -12.48
CA VAL A 114 8.03 5.39 -13.55
C VAL A 114 7.53 4.95 -14.93
N ALA A 115 7.04 3.71 -15.05
CA ALA A 115 6.51 3.20 -16.31
C ALA A 115 5.28 4.00 -16.77
N LEU A 116 4.36 4.30 -15.85
CA LEU A 116 3.16 5.11 -16.12
C LEU A 116 3.51 6.56 -16.46
N TRP A 117 4.48 7.17 -15.76
CA TRP A 117 4.94 8.52 -16.03
C TRP A 117 5.57 8.64 -17.43
N ARG A 118 6.48 7.73 -17.78
CA ARG A 118 7.11 7.69 -19.12
C ARG A 118 6.09 7.49 -20.24
N ARG A 119 4.96 6.86 -19.97
CA ARG A 119 3.88 6.72 -20.95
C ARG A 119 3.07 8.01 -21.07
N ALA A 120 2.73 8.63 -19.95
CA ALA A 120 2.03 9.92 -19.95
C ALA A 120 2.85 11.02 -20.64
N ALA A 121 4.18 11.01 -20.51
CA ALA A 121 5.07 11.96 -21.17
C ALA A 121 5.23 11.73 -22.69
N ARG A 122 4.75 10.59 -23.21
CA ARG A 122 4.82 10.21 -24.64
C ARG A 122 3.47 10.26 -25.35
N ALA A 123 2.39 10.53 -24.61
CA ALA A 123 1.04 10.70 -25.13
C ALA A 123 0.77 12.18 -25.36
#